data_AF-A0A8H3H0A3-F1
#
_entry.id   AF-A0A8H3H0A3-F1
#
_cell.length_a   1.000
_cell.length_b   1.000
_cell.length_c   1.000
_cell.angle_alpha   90.00
_cell.angle_beta   90.00
_cell.angle_gamma   90.00
#
_symmetry.space_group_name_H-M   'P 1'
#
loop_
_entity.id
_entity.type
_entity.pdbx_description
1 polymer ?
#
loop_
_entity_poly.entity_id
_entity_poly.type
_entity_poly.pdbx_seq_one_letter_code
_entity_poly.pdbx_strand_id
1 'polypeptide(L)'
;MPSESNTPENVVSPVQQSIEIDSTPNGAGEANVASTAADEKMDTNESQLKKRPRIDMATEPRKKGRSVFGMVLGTLKKAKDEDKARASTETAKRRAEVEERLARELTRRKDQVRMESESKKQRSKAHQREEDIALKDSMIRQRQSTLPALANFLLTTDNIPSDFTFDPSVVAEPGDTDTNMADATTKDGAAPRGKQLSQFLPLPPRSRNTPSGPSARVDGPPIYFLPAVLLPQQKAFLEKRQFETKRVLAAEEEAWKVERQKGLEEIQTLKQNAQEAQEAARAAHKAEEGAEKPAENDGEPALNTSGENESKMEGVEGER
;
A
#
# COMPACT_ATOMS: atom_id res chain seq x y z
N MET A 1 44.84 10.28 -7.07
CA MET A 1 44.20 9.13 -6.39
C MET A 1 42.71 9.23 -6.66
N PRO A 2 42.09 8.20 -7.26
CA PRO A 2 40.84 8.31 -7.97
C PRO A 2 39.62 8.33 -7.04
N SER A 3 38.60 9.02 -7.55
CA SER A 3 37.23 9.19 -7.11
C SER A 3 36.42 7.90 -7.22
N GLU A 4 35.75 7.50 -6.14
CA GLU A 4 34.76 6.41 -6.14
C GLU A 4 33.35 6.95 -5.94
N SER A 5 32.56 6.76 -6.99
CA SER A 5 31.13 7.02 -7.11
C SER A 5 30.32 5.96 -6.37
N ASN A 6 29.49 6.38 -5.43
CA ASN A 6 28.56 5.50 -4.71
C ASN A 6 27.21 5.49 -5.44
N THR A 7 26.75 4.31 -5.85
CA THR A 7 25.42 4.07 -6.45
C THR A 7 24.52 3.40 -5.41
N PRO A 8 23.24 3.78 -5.26
CA PRO A 8 22.32 3.02 -4.43
C PRO A 8 21.68 1.87 -5.24
N GLU A 9 21.92 0.64 -4.78
CA GLU A 9 21.20 -0.57 -5.21
C GLU A 9 19.73 -0.48 -4.79
N ASN A 10 18.86 -0.57 -5.78
CA ASN A 10 17.41 -0.65 -5.64
C ASN A 10 17.01 -2.10 -5.38
N VAL A 11 16.80 -2.46 -4.11
CA VAL A 11 16.30 -3.78 -3.71
C VAL A 11 14.77 -3.75 -3.66
N VAL A 12 14.14 -4.15 -4.78
CA VAL A 12 12.71 -4.45 -4.85
C VAL A 12 12.48 -5.84 -4.25
N SER A 13 11.85 -5.90 -3.07
CA SER A 13 11.30 -7.16 -2.53
C SER A 13 9.85 -7.36 -2.99
N PRO A 14 9.46 -8.59 -3.37
CA PRO A 14 8.09 -8.90 -3.78
C PRO A 14 7.18 -9.06 -2.57
N VAL A 15 6.14 -8.24 -2.49
CA VAL A 15 5.02 -8.38 -1.56
C VAL A 15 4.19 -9.60 -1.99
N GLN A 16 4.21 -10.66 -1.19
CA GLN A 16 3.21 -11.73 -1.26
C GLN A 16 1.90 -11.18 -0.67
N GLN A 17 0.91 -10.94 -1.53
CA GLN A 17 -0.46 -10.63 -1.11
C GLN A 17 -1.21 -11.93 -0.85
N SER A 18 -1.44 -12.22 0.43
CA SER A 18 -2.44 -13.19 0.88
C SER A 18 -3.82 -12.58 0.65
N ILE A 19 -4.54 -13.11 -0.32
CA ILE A 19 -5.94 -12.77 -0.59
C ILE A 19 -6.80 -13.65 0.31
N GLU A 20 -7.31 -13.09 1.41
CA GLU A 20 -8.42 -13.69 2.16
C GLU A 20 -9.72 -13.42 1.38
N ILE A 21 -10.27 -14.49 0.81
CA ILE A 21 -11.57 -14.49 0.13
C ILE A 21 -12.61 -14.88 1.18
N ASP A 22 -13.21 -13.88 1.83
CA ASP A 22 -14.35 -14.11 2.70
C ASP A 22 -15.58 -14.43 1.84
N SER A 23 -16.03 -15.67 1.99
CA SER A 23 -17.21 -16.23 1.36
C SER A 23 -18.43 -15.98 2.24
N THR A 24 -19.42 -15.23 1.74
CA THR A 24 -20.80 -15.36 2.20
C THR A 24 -21.74 -15.50 1.00
N PRO A 25 -22.61 -16.52 0.97
CA PRO A 25 -23.63 -16.68 -0.05
C PRO A 25 -25.00 -16.23 0.49
N ASN A 26 -25.68 -15.37 -0.25
CA ASN A 26 -27.14 -15.17 -0.27
C ASN A 26 -27.43 -14.60 -1.66
N GLY A 27 -28.19 -15.21 -2.56
CA GLY A 27 -29.38 -16.01 -2.37
C GLY A 27 -30.59 -15.17 -2.76
N ALA A 28 -31.15 -15.45 -3.95
CA ALA A 28 -32.50 -15.17 -4.45
C ALA A 28 -32.62 -14.28 -5.71
N GLY A 29 -33.25 -14.89 -6.71
CA GLY A 29 -33.98 -14.26 -7.83
C GLY A 29 -33.13 -13.89 -9.04
N GLU A 30 -33.53 -14.09 -10.29
CA GLU A 30 -34.78 -14.56 -10.88
C GLU A 30 -34.49 -14.96 -12.33
N ALA A 31 -35.33 -15.84 -12.86
CA ALA A 31 -35.19 -16.49 -14.15
C ALA A 31 -35.59 -15.61 -15.35
N ASN A 32 -35.28 -16.15 -16.54
CA ASN A 32 -35.72 -15.78 -17.89
C ASN A 32 -34.83 -14.71 -18.56
N VAL A 33 -34.52 -14.72 -19.86
CA VAL A 33 -35.27 -15.14 -21.05
C VAL A 33 -34.30 -15.44 -22.21
N ALA A 34 -34.64 -16.46 -23.00
CA ALA A 34 -34.35 -16.71 -24.42
C ALA A 34 -32.90 -16.89 -24.91
N SER A 35 -32.59 -18.15 -25.16
CA SER A 35 -31.81 -18.58 -26.33
C SER A 35 -32.66 -18.44 -27.59
N THR A 36 -32.15 -17.75 -28.60
CA THR A 36 -32.59 -17.89 -29.99
C THR A 36 -31.48 -18.52 -30.80
N ALA A 37 -31.64 -19.82 -31.05
CA ALA A 37 -30.90 -20.60 -32.01
C ALA A 37 -31.81 -20.88 -33.22
N ALA A 38 -31.25 -20.62 -34.41
CA ALA A 38 -31.70 -20.91 -35.79
C ALA A 38 -31.30 -19.65 -36.57
N ASP A 39 -30.49 -19.69 -37.60
CA ASP A 39 -30.60 -20.35 -38.90
C ASP A 39 -29.29 -19.87 -39.61
N GLU A 40 -28.60 -20.51 -40.54
CA GLU A 40 -29.09 -20.79 -41.88
C GLU A 40 -27.87 -21.26 -42.74
N LYS A 41 -28.04 -22.40 -43.42
CA LYS A 41 -27.50 -22.80 -44.74
C LYS A 41 -25.96 -22.74 -44.97
N MET A 42 -25.28 -23.89 -44.99
CA MET A 42 -25.06 -24.75 -46.17
C MET A 42 -24.63 -23.99 -47.44
N ASP A 43 -23.34 -24.13 -47.79
CA ASP A 43 -22.89 -24.25 -49.17
C ASP A 43 -21.58 -25.05 -49.22
N THR A 44 -21.74 -26.38 -49.16
CA THR A 44 -20.74 -27.35 -49.63
C THR A 44 -20.69 -27.30 -51.15
N ASN A 45 -19.81 -26.48 -51.71
CA ASN A 45 -19.60 -26.46 -53.16
C ASN A 45 -18.72 -27.64 -53.60
N GLU A 46 -19.34 -28.42 -54.45
CA GLU A 46 -19.04 -29.75 -54.92
C GLU A 46 -17.94 -29.74 -56.01
N SER A 47 -17.05 -30.71 -55.88
CA SER A 47 -16.13 -31.27 -56.88
C SER A 47 -15.93 -30.52 -58.21
N GLN A 48 -14.78 -29.88 -58.35
CA GLN A 48 -14.03 -29.95 -59.61
C GLN A 48 -12.70 -30.65 -59.37
N LEU A 49 -12.61 -31.89 -59.85
CA LEU A 49 -11.37 -32.66 -60.01
C LEU A 49 -10.46 -31.93 -61.00
N LYS A 50 -9.65 -31.00 -60.48
CA LYS A 50 -8.57 -30.36 -61.25
C LYS A 50 -7.53 -31.44 -61.58
N LYS A 51 -7.52 -31.84 -62.85
CA LYS A 51 -6.53 -32.74 -63.46
C LYS A 51 -5.12 -32.25 -63.12
N ARG A 52 -4.29 -33.15 -62.58
CA ARG A 52 -2.89 -32.86 -62.28
C ARG A 52 -2.18 -32.46 -63.58
N PRO A 53 -1.53 -31.29 -63.66
CA PRO A 53 -0.72 -30.93 -64.81
C PRO A 53 0.44 -31.93 -64.93
N ARG A 54 0.45 -32.69 -66.03
CA ARG A 54 1.53 -33.60 -66.38
C ARG A 54 2.75 -32.74 -66.68
N ILE A 55 3.78 -32.80 -65.84
CA ILE A 55 5.08 -32.19 -66.13
C ILE A 55 5.70 -32.98 -67.28
N ASP A 56 5.78 -32.36 -68.46
CA ASP A 56 6.63 -32.84 -69.54
C ASP A 56 8.10 -32.62 -69.13
N MET A 57 8.84 -33.72 -69.00
CA MET A 57 10.26 -33.76 -68.62
C MET A 57 11.22 -33.58 -69.81
N ALA A 58 10.80 -32.96 -70.91
CA ALA A 58 11.57 -32.94 -72.15
C ALA A 58 12.00 -31.55 -72.66
N THR A 59 11.75 -30.47 -71.93
CA THR A 59 12.24 -29.13 -72.32
C THR A 59 12.84 -28.36 -71.14
N GLU A 60 14.17 -28.23 -71.23
CA GLU A 60 15.09 -27.31 -70.53
C GLU A 60 15.43 -27.50 -69.04
N PRO A 61 16.71 -27.30 -68.66
CA PRO A 61 17.17 -27.38 -67.28
C PRO A 61 16.58 -26.20 -66.49
N ARG A 62 15.52 -26.47 -65.72
CA ARG A 62 14.98 -25.53 -64.75
C ARG A 62 16.12 -25.01 -63.87
N LYS A 63 16.38 -23.70 -63.97
CA LYS A 63 17.31 -22.93 -63.14
C LYS A 63 17.27 -23.40 -61.69
N LYS A 64 18.25 -24.22 -61.29
CA LYS A 64 18.56 -24.54 -59.89
C LYS A 64 18.84 -23.23 -59.18
N GLY A 65 17.92 -22.77 -58.35
CA GLY A 65 18.14 -21.51 -57.62
C GLY A 65 17.05 -21.09 -56.65
N ARG A 66 15.86 -21.69 -56.68
CA ARG A 66 14.81 -21.41 -55.69
C ARG A 66 14.61 -22.64 -54.81
N SER A 67 15.49 -22.77 -53.82
CA SER A 67 15.30 -23.69 -52.68
C SER A 67 13.88 -23.52 -52.15
N VAL A 68 13.23 -24.59 -51.70
CA VAL A 68 11.88 -24.57 -51.10
C VAL A 68 11.80 -23.49 -50.01
N PHE A 69 12.90 -23.27 -49.28
CA PHE A 69 13.07 -22.17 -48.34
C PHE A 69 12.92 -20.77 -48.97
N GLY A 70 13.46 -20.53 -50.15
CA GLY A 70 13.30 -19.27 -50.90
C GLY A 70 11.90 -19.10 -51.53
N MET A 71 11.15 -20.18 -51.71
CA MET A 71 9.72 -20.10 -52.06
C MET A 71 8.91 -19.71 -50.82
N VAL A 72 9.16 -20.34 -49.67
CA VAL A 72 8.52 -20.00 -48.38
C VAL A 72 8.86 -18.56 -47.95
N LEU A 73 10.12 -18.13 -48.04
CA LEU A 73 10.50 -16.75 -47.78
C LEU A 73 9.88 -15.79 -48.80
N GLY A 74 9.74 -16.21 -50.05
CA GLY A 74 9.08 -15.44 -51.10
C GLY A 74 7.58 -15.28 -50.86
N THR A 75 6.89 -16.33 -50.41
CA THR A 75 5.48 -16.27 -50.01
C THR A 75 5.29 -15.52 -48.71
N LEU A 76 6.27 -15.57 -47.78
CA LEU A 76 6.24 -14.80 -46.54
C LEU A 76 6.44 -13.30 -46.82
N LYS A 77 7.37 -12.94 -47.72
CA LYS A 77 7.54 -11.56 -48.19
C LYS A 77 6.30 -11.09 -48.95
N LYS A 78 5.77 -11.90 -49.87
CA LYS A 78 4.55 -11.56 -50.61
C LYS A 78 3.32 -11.43 -49.70
N ALA A 79 3.19 -12.29 -48.69
CA ALA A 79 2.14 -12.18 -47.67
C ALA A 79 2.32 -10.90 -46.83
N LYS A 80 3.55 -10.55 -46.45
CA LYS A 80 3.85 -9.30 -45.75
C LYS A 80 3.57 -8.06 -46.61
N ASP A 81 3.88 -8.12 -47.91
CA ASP A 81 3.64 -7.02 -48.85
C ASP A 81 2.14 -6.86 -49.14
N GLU A 82 1.40 -7.97 -49.29
CA GLU A 82 -0.07 -7.96 -49.41
C GLU A 82 -0.74 -7.52 -48.11
N ASP A 83 -0.23 -7.91 -46.95
CA ASP A 83 -0.72 -7.47 -45.65
C ASP A 83 -0.45 -5.98 -45.43
N LYS A 84 0.72 -5.48 -45.83
CA LYS A 84 1.03 -4.05 -45.85
C LYS A 84 0.14 -3.28 -46.83
N ALA A 85 -0.19 -3.86 -47.98
CA ALA A 85 -1.12 -3.27 -48.95
C ALA A 85 -2.57 -3.28 -48.46
N ARG A 86 -2.98 -4.29 -47.69
CA ARG A 86 -4.29 -4.33 -47.01
C ARG A 86 -4.35 -3.35 -45.85
N ALA A 87 -3.29 -3.25 -45.05
CA ALA A 87 -3.16 -2.28 -43.96
C ALA A 87 -3.10 -0.83 -44.46
N SER A 88 -2.62 -0.60 -45.69
CA SER A 88 -2.61 0.74 -46.30
C SER A 88 -3.93 1.16 -46.94
N THR A 89 -4.91 0.25 -47.05
CA THR A 89 -6.25 0.60 -47.54
C THR A 89 -6.89 1.62 -46.63
N GLU A 90 -7.63 2.56 -47.22
CA GLU A 90 -8.29 3.64 -46.48
C GLU A 90 -9.21 3.10 -45.37
N THR A 91 -9.94 2.02 -45.65
CA THR A 91 -10.78 1.32 -44.66
C THR A 91 -9.98 0.74 -43.49
N ALA A 92 -8.83 0.13 -43.76
CA ALA A 92 -7.96 -0.37 -42.70
C ALA A 92 -7.36 0.76 -41.86
N LYS A 93 -6.99 1.88 -42.48
CA LYS A 93 -6.53 3.07 -41.76
C LYS A 93 -7.61 3.65 -40.85
N ARG A 94 -8.86 3.76 -41.32
CA ARG A 94 -9.98 4.23 -40.49
C ARG A 94 -10.27 3.30 -39.32
N ARG A 95 -10.18 1.98 -39.51
CA ARG A 95 -10.30 1.00 -38.41
C ARG A 95 -9.17 1.14 -37.40
N ALA A 96 -7.93 1.22 -37.87
CA ALA A 96 -6.76 1.42 -37.02
C ALA A 96 -6.88 2.72 -36.20
N GLU A 97 -7.37 3.81 -36.80
CA GLU A 97 -7.58 5.07 -36.10
C GLU A 97 -8.66 4.95 -35.01
N VAL A 98 -9.77 4.26 -35.27
CA VAL A 98 -10.82 4.03 -34.26
C VAL A 98 -10.33 3.12 -33.13
N GLU A 99 -9.61 2.04 -33.47
CA GLU A 99 -9.00 1.14 -32.48
C GLU A 99 -7.96 1.87 -31.63
N GLU A 100 -7.16 2.75 -32.23
CA GLU A 100 -6.19 3.56 -31.51
C GLU A 100 -6.88 4.56 -30.56
N ARG A 101 -7.95 5.22 -31.00
CA ARG A 101 -8.76 6.10 -30.14
C ARG A 101 -9.33 5.33 -28.94
N LEU A 102 -9.91 4.15 -29.18
CA LEU A 102 -10.49 3.31 -28.14
C LEU A 102 -9.41 2.80 -27.17
N ALA A 103 -8.25 2.37 -27.67
CA ALA A 103 -7.13 1.95 -26.85
C ALA A 103 -6.61 3.11 -25.97
N ARG A 104 -6.45 4.30 -26.54
CA ARG A 104 -6.06 5.52 -25.79
C ARG A 104 -7.07 5.86 -24.70
N GLU A 105 -8.37 5.77 -24.98
CA GLU A 105 -9.44 6.02 -24.00
C GLU A 105 -9.44 4.99 -22.86
N LEU A 106 -9.23 3.70 -23.19
CA LEU A 106 -9.11 2.65 -22.19
C LEU A 106 -7.89 2.82 -21.28
N THR A 107 -6.72 3.15 -21.85
CA THR A 107 -5.52 3.42 -21.04
C THR A 107 -5.75 4.63 -20.14
N ARG A 108 -6.36 5.69 -20.69
CA ARG A 108 -6.67 6.91 -19.94
C ARG A 108 -7.62 6.66 -18.76
N ARG A 109 -8.73 5.95 -18.98
CA ARG A 109 -9.68 5.62 -17.91
C ARG A 109 -9.03 4.74 -16.83
N LYS A 110 -8.15 3.81 -17.20
CA LYS A 110 -7.37 3.01 -16.25
C LYS A 110 -6.45 3.88 -15.40
N ASP A 111 -5.74 4.82 -16.02
CA ASP A 111 -4.85 5.75 -15.32
C ASP A 111 -5.65 6.69 -14.41
N GLN A 112 -6.81 7.17 -14.83
CA GLN A 112 -7.70 7.99 -13.99
C GLN A 112 -8.14 7.26 -12.71
N VAL A 113 -8.63 6.02 -12.85
CA VAL A 113 -9.01 5.18 -11.71
C VAL A 113 -7.82 4.93 -10.79
N ARG A 114 -6.63 4.68 -11.37
CA ARG A 114 -5.41 4.49 -10.61
C ARG A 114 -5.05 5.73 -9.79
N MET A 115 -5.00 6.90 -10.41
CA MET A 115 -4.68 8.17 -9.73
C MET A 115 -5.69 8.49 -8.63
N GLU A 116 -6.99 8.27 -8.87
CA GLU A 116 -8.02 8.45 -7.85
C GLU A 116 -7.82 7.49 -6.67
N SER A 117 -7.58 6.21 -6.93
CA SER A 117 -7.33 5.20 -5.89
C SER A 117 -6.07 5.51 -5.06
N GLU A 118 -5.00 5.99 -5.71
CA GLU A 118 -3.76 6.38 -5.05
C GLU A 118 -3.97 7.63 -4.17
N SER A 119 -4.73 8.62 -4.64
CA SER A 119 -5.07 9.81 -3.86
C SER A 119 -5.90 9.47 -2.60
N LYS A 120 -6.90 8.57 -2.73
CA LYS A 120 -7.70 8.10 -1.59
C LYS A 120 -6.84 7.31 -0.59
N LYS A 121 -5.94 6.46 -1.08
CA LYS A 121 -5.00 5.71 -0.23
C LYS A 121 -4.07 6.65 0.55
N GLN A 122 -3.54 7.69 -0.08
CA GLN A 122 -2.71 8.71 0.59
C GLN A 122 -3.49 9.42 1.71
N ARG A 123 -4.75 9.81 1.46
CA ARG A 123 -5.62 10.41 2.50
C ARG A 123 -5.89 9.47 3.66
N SER A 124 -6.25 8.22 3.38
CA SER A 124 -6.52 7.23 4.41
C SER A 124 -5.28 6.97 5.28
N LYS A 125 -4.09 6.91 4.66
CA LYS A 125 -2.83 6.80 5.41
C LYS A 125 -2.56 8.01 6.29
N ALA A 126 -2.80 9.23 5.80
CA ALA A 126 -2.66 10.44 6.59
C ALA A 126 -3.59 10.42 7.81
N HIS A 127 -4.85 9.99 7.62
CA HIS A 127 -5.83 9.85 8.71
C HIS A 127 -5.41 8.80 9.74
N GLN A 128 -5.02 7.61 9.28
CA GLN A 128 -4.53 6.55 10.16
C GLN A 128 -3.35 7.04 11.00
N ARG A 129 -2.46 7.84 10.40
CA ARG A 129 -1.30 8.36 11.10
C ARG A 129 -1.64 9.45 12.12
N GLU A 130 -2.67 10.24 11.85
CA GLU A 130 -3.24 11.20 12.78
C GLU A 130 -3.86 10.51 14.01
N GLU A 131 -4.60 9.42 13.79
CA GLU A 131 -5.16 8.59 14.86
C GLU A 131 -4.09 7.94 15.73
N ASP A 132 -3.03 7.40 15.13
CA ASP A 132 -1.89 6.81 15.85
C ASP A 132 -1.24 7.84 16.79
N ILE A 133 -1.05 9.07 16.31
CA ILE A 133 -0.49 10.15 17.13
C ILE A 133 -1.43 10.50 18.27
N ALA A 134 -2.73 10.65 18.00
CA ALA A 134 -3.73 10.96 19.01
C ALA A 134 -3.83 9.88 20.09
N LEU A 135 -3.75 8.60 19.72
CA LEU A 135 -3.74 7.48 20.64
C LEU A 135 -2.51 7.53 21.56
N LYS A 136 -1.31 7.68 20.99
CA LYS A 136 -0.07 7.79 21.79
C LYS A 136 -0.11 8.99 22.74
N ASP A 137 -0.62 10.12 22.27
CA ASP A 137 -0.79 11.33 23.07
C ASP A 137 -1.73 11.11 24.27
N SER A 138 -2.82 10.34 24.06
CA SER A 138 -3.73 9.95 25.14
C SER A 138 -3.05 9.03 26.18
N MET A 139 -2.25 8.06 25.73
CA MET A 139 -1.51 7.15 26.60
C MET A 139 -0.47 7.89 27.44
N ILE A 140 0.28 8.81 26.84
CA ILE A 140 1.32 9.58 27.53
C ILE A 140 0.68 10.50 28.56
N ARG A 141 -0.42 11.20 28.22
CA ARG A 141 -1.19 11.98 29.21
C ARG A 141 -1.66 11.13 30.38
N GLN A 142 -2.18 9.94 30.10
CA GLN A 142 -2.61 9.02 31.16
C GLN A 142 -1.42 8.66 32.06
N ARG A 143 -0.26 8.31 31.50
CA ARG A 143 0.95 7.98 32.26
C ARG A 143 1.45 9.16 33.09
N GLN A 144 1.50 10.36 32.51
CA GLN A 144 1.89 11.59 33.19
C GLN A 144 0.95 11.94 34.36
N SER A 145 -0.34 11.62 34.26
CA SER A 145 -1.29 11.83 35.37
C SER A 145 -1.18 10.76 36.47
N THR A 146 -0.98 9.49 36.06
CA THR A 146 -1.09 8.33 36.95
C THR A 146 0.21 8.01 37.67
N LEU A 147 1.35 8.00 36.98
CA LEU A 147 2.62 7.58 37.55
C LEU A 147 3.09 8.49 38.69
N PRO A 148 3.01 9.84 38.60
CA PRO A 148 3.37 10.70 39.72
C PRO A 148 2.47 10.50 40.94
N ALA A 149 1.19 10.19 40.73
CA ALA A 149 0.27 9.88 41.82
C ALA A 149 0.66 8.57 42.52
N LEU A 150 0.95 7.52 41.74
CA LEU A 150 1.35 6.20 42.25
C LEU A 150 2.75 6.18 42.88
N ALA A 151 3.66 7.06 42.43
CA ALA A 151 5.01 7.19 42.98
C ALA A 151 5.05 7.61 44.45
N ASN A 152 3.94 8.14 44.98
CA ASN A 152 3.81 8.53 46.39
C ASN A 152 3.51 7.35 47.33
N PHE A 153 3.29 6.16 46.80
CA PHE A 153 2.89 4.98 47.58
C PHE A 153 4.01 3.94 47.62
N LEU A 154 4.04 3.18 48.72
CA LEU A 154 4.88 1.99 48.86
C LEU A 154 4.15 0.79 48.25
N LEU A 155 4.92 -0.13 47.69
CA LEU A 155 4.45 -1.40 47.16
C LEU A 155 4.88 -2.54 48.09
N THR A 156 4.06 -3.58 48.15
CA THR A 156 4.39 -4.82 48.90
C THR A 156 5.61 -5.54 48.33
N THR A 157 5.99 -5.24 47.09
CA THR A 157 7.16 -5.78 46.39
C THR A 157 8.42 -4.95 46.59
N ASP A 158 8.35 -3.79 47.26
CA ASP A 158 9.50 -2.92 47.43
C ASP A 158 10.49 -3.51 48.42
N ASN A 159 11.76 -3.61 47.99
CA ASN A 159 12.86 -3.99 48.86
C ASN A 159 13.58 -2.72 49.33
N ILE A 160 13.29 -2.29 50.55
CA ILE A 160 13.90 -1.11 51.18
C ILE A 160 14.97 -1.59 52.17
N PRO A 161 16.27 -1.43 51.86
CA PRO A 161 17.33 -1.77 52.79
C PRO A 161 17.23 -0.89 54.04
N SER A 162 17.43 -1.50 55.22
CA SER A 162 17.43 -0.79 56.51
C SER A 162 18.52 0.27 56.62
N ASP A 163 19.56 0.22 55.80
CA ASP A 163 20.67 1.18 55.83
C ASP A 163 20.56 2.25 54.73
N PHE A 164 19.39 2.38 54.10
CA PHE A 164 19.20 3.29 52.97
C PHE A 164 19.08 4.76 53.41
N THR A 165 20.13 5.55 53.14
CA THR A 165 20.11 7.01 53.20
C THR A 165 20.19 7.58 51.79
N PHE A 166 19.15 8.30 51.36
CA PHE A 166 19.16 8.99 50.07
C PHE A 166 19.87 10.34 50.24
N ASP A 167 20.96 10.54 49.50
CA ASP A 167 21.60 11.84 49.36
C ASP A 167 21.16 12.47 48.01
N PRO A 168 20.28 13.48 48.03
CA PRO A 168 19.80 14.12 46.82
C PRO A 168 20.92 14.86 46.05
N SER A 169 22.05 15.17 46.69
CA SER A 169 23.17 15.88 46.06
C SER A 169 23.87 15.03 44.98
N VAL A 170 23.86 13.71 45.11
CA VAL A 170 24.52 12.80 44.16
C VAL A 170 23.72 12.68 42.85
N VAL A 171 22.42 12.97 42.90
CA VAL A 171 21.50 12.81 41.76
C VAL A 171 21.33 14.13 40.97
N ALA A 172 21.71 15.25 41.57
CA ALA A 172 21.64 16.58 40.95
C ALA A 172 22.79 16.86 39.97
N GLU A 173 23.81 16.01 39.90
CA GLU A 173 24.83 16.07 38.85
C GLU A 173 24.25 15.49 37.56
N PRO A 174 23.99 16.30 36.52
CA PRO A 174 23.66 15.81 35.20
C PRO A 174 24.96 15.30 34.59
N GLY A 175 25.44 14.17 35.08
CA GLY A 175 26.59 13.50 34.52
C GLY A 175 26.25 13.07 33.10
N ASP A 176 26.85 13.78 32.14
CA ASP A 176 27.01 13.44 30.74
C ASP A 176 27.44 11.97 30.63
N THR A 177 26.48 11.06 30.64
CA THR A 177 26.70 9.69 30.18
C THR A 177 26.46 9.67 28.68
N ASP A 178 27.29 10.45 27.98
CA ASP A 178 27.71 10.20 26.60
C ASP A 178 28.39 8.82 26.58
N THR A 179 27.56 7.80 26.69
CA THR A 179 27.96 6.42 26.59
C THR A 179 28.17 6.19 25.11
N ASN A 180 29.42 6.39 24.69
CA ASN A 180 30.00 5.82 23.48
C ASN A 180 29.46 4.39 23.24
N MET A 181 28.44 4.28 22.39
CA MET A 181 27.92 3.03 21.82
C MET A 181 28.14 3.02 20.30
N ALA A 182 29.26 3.56 19.88
CA ALA A 182 29.78 3.42 18.53
C ALA A 182 31.23 2.95 18.64
N ASP A 183 31.45 1.63 18.62
CA ASP A 183 32.45 0.95 17.79
C ASP A 183 32.73 -0.46 18.36
N ALA A 184 31.85 -1.40 18.00
CA ALA A 184 32.10 -2.83 18.18
C ALA A 184 31.56 -3.59 16.96
N THR A 185 31.99 -3.19 15.76
CA THR A 185 31.90 -4.08 14.59
C THR A 185 33.04 -5.09 14.63
N THR A 186 32.89 -6.11 15.47
CA THR A 186 33.67 -7.33 15.41
C THR A 186 33.22 -8.13 14.18
N LYS A 187 34.04 -8.02 13.13
CA LYS A 187 34.42 -9.05 12.18
C LYS A 187 33.99 -10.47 12.59
N ASP A 188 32.99 -11.04 11.93
CA ASP A 188 32.84 -12.50 11.78
C ASP A 188 32.00 -12.84 10.55
N GLY A 189 32.71 -13.13 9.46
CA GLY A 189 32.15 -13.84 8.33
C GLY A 189 32.12 -15.33 8.63
N ALA A 190 30.94 -15.85 8.99
CA ALA A 190 30.68 -17.28 9.00
C ALA A 190 29.23 -17.53 8.53
N ALA A 191 29.11 -18.09 7.33
CA ALA A 191 27.84 -18.48 6.72
C ALA A 191 27.17 -19.63 7.48
N PRO A 192 25.87 -19.57 7.80
CA PRO A 192 25.12 -20.76 8.17
C PRO A 192 24.54 -21.42 6.92
N ARG A 193 25.06 -22.63 6.63
CA ARG A 193 24.45 -23.60 5.71
C ARG A 193 23.01 -23.90 6.13
N GLY A 194 22.13 -23.91 5.14
CA GLY A 194 20.71 -24.22 5.30
C GLY A 194 20.46 -25.58 5.96
N LYS A 195 19.47 -25.58 6.85
CA LYS A 195 18.74 -26.78 7.26
C LYS A 195 17.27 -26.56 6.95
N GLN A 196 16.71 -27.53 6.26
CA GLN A 196 15.36 -27.51 5.74
C GLN A 196 14.33 -27.48 6.86
N LEU A 197 13.32 -26.65 6.64
CA LEU A 197 12.11 -26.53 7.43
C LEU A 197 11.18 -27.70 7.05
N SER A 198 11.21 -28.79 7.81
CA SER A 198 10.12 -29.75 7.86
C SER A 198 9.33 -29.53 9.15
N GLN A 199 8.16 -28.92 8.98
CA GLN A 199 6.90 -29.24 9.67
C GLN A 199 7.04 -30.10 10.93
N PHE A 200 6.74 -29.54 12.09
CA PHE A 200 5.89 -30.11 13.16
C PHE A 200 5.85 -29.07 14.28
N LEU A 201 4.71 -28.43 14.48
CA LEU A 201 4.41 -27.61 15.66
C LEU A 201 3.88 -28.54 16.76
N PRO A 202 4.64 -28.88 17.81
CA PRO A 202 4.05 -29.26 19.07
C PRO A 202 3.74 -27.99 19.86
N LEU A 203 2.46 -27.81 20.21
CA LEU A 203 2.02 -26.83 21.19
C LEU A 203 2.90 -26.93 22.44
N PRO A 204 3.35 -25.80 23.04
CA PRO A 204 4.01 -25.86 24.34
C PRO A 204 3.02 -26.39 25.38
N PRO A 205 3.39 -27.42 26.17
CA PRO A 205 2.53 -27.90 27.24
C PRO A 205 2.36 -26.78 28.28
N ARG A 206 1.10 -26.40 28.52
CA ARG A 206 0.69 -25.63 29.71
C ARG A 206 1.08 -26.43 30.95
N SER A 207 2.26 -26.16 31.49
CA SER A 207 2.71 -26.66 32.78
C SER A 207 1.83 -26.04 33.87
N ARG A 208 0.95 -26.87 34.43
CA ARG A 208 0.28 -26.64 35.71
C ARG A 208 1.29 -26.85 36.84
N ASN A 209 1.48 -25.80 37.63
CA ASN A 209 1.64 -25.81 39.09
C ASN A 209 2.68 -26.77 39.70
N THR A 210 3.84 -26.24 40.05
CA THR A 210 4.60 -26.65 41.25
C THR A 210 5.13 -25.42 41.99
N PRO A 211 4.52 -25.00 43.12
CA PRO A 211 5.07 -23.97 43.99
C PRO A 211 5.91 -24.66 45.07
N SER A 212 7.23 -24.64 44.94
CA SER A 212 8.11 -25.01 46.06
C SER A 212 9.42 -24.23 45.99
N GLY A 213 9.32 -22.96 46.32
CA GLY A 213 10.44 -22.13 46.74
C GLY A 213 9.91 -21.02 47.66
N PRO A 214 10.66 -20.55 48.66
CA PRO A 214 10.26 -19.47 49.58
C PRO A 214 10.13 -18.08 48.91
N SER A 215 10.04 -18.04 47.58
CA SER A 215 9.80 -16.87 46.74
C SER A 215 8.70 -17.16 45.71
N ALA A 216 7.67 -17.90 46.12
CA ALA A 216 6.39 -17.92 45.43
C ALA A 216 5.74 -16.54 45.62
N ARG A 217 6.23 -15.58 44.83
CA ARG A 217 5.75 -14.21 44.82
C ARG A 217 4.27 -14.23 44.46
N VAL A 218 3.53 -13.50 45.26
CA VAL A 218 2.10 -13.23 45.13
C VAL A 218 1.80 -12.79 43.70
N ASP A 219 1.19 -13.67 42.89
CA ASP A 219 0.64 -13.37 41.56
C ASP A 219 -0.65 -12.52 41.67
N GLY A 220 -0.67 -11.57 42.60
CA GLY A 220 -1.76 -10.65 42.85
C GLY A 220 -1.41 -9.25 42.35
N PRO A 221 -2.42 -8.39 42.08
CA PRO A 221 -2.17 -7.00 41.77
C PRO A 221 -1.30 -6.32 42.85
N PRO A 222 -0.34 -5.47 42.46
CA PRO A 222 0.45 -4.72 43.43
C PRO A 222 -0.46 -3.90 44.33
N ILE A 223 -0.27 -4.06 45.65
CA ILE A 223 -1.04 -3.31 46.64
C ILE A 223 -0.24 -2.05 46.96
N TYR A 224 -0.84 -0.90 46.63
CA TYR A 224 -0.32 0.42 46.98
C TYR A 224 -0.79 0.78 48.37
N PHE A 225 0.15 1.11 49.26
CA PHE A 225 -0.18 1.55 50.61
C PHE A 225 0.73 2.70 51.03
N LEU A 226 0.21 3.57 51.89
CA LEU A 226 0.96 4.68 52.45
C LEU A 226 0.76 4.67 53.98
N PRO A 227 1.78 4.25 54.75
CA PRO A 227 1.72 4.30 56.21
C PRO A 227 1.52 5.73 56.71
N ALA A 228 0.73 5.89 57.78
CA ALA A 228 0.51 7.20 58.41
C ALA A 228 1.80 7.82 58.98
N VAL A 229 2.74 6.98 59.43
CA VAL A 229 4.07 7.39 59.89
C VAL A 229 5.12 6.66 59.05
N LEU A 230 5.88 7.42 58.28
CA LEU A 230 6.96 6.91 57.44
C LEU A 230 8.29 6.93 58.19
N LEU A 231 9.04 5.82 58.10
CA LEU A 231 10.43 5.76 58.53
C LEU A 231 11.30 6.65 57.64
N PRO A 232 12.42 7.20 58.15
CA PRO A 232 13.34 8.01 57.34
C PRO A 232 13.78 7.31 56.04
N GLN A 233 14.08 6.02 56.10
CA GLN A 233 14.45 5.20 54.94
C GLN A 233 13.31 5.11 53.91
N GLN A 234 12.06 4.99 54.37
CA GLN A 234 10.89 4.95 53.49
C GLN A 234 10.65 6.30 52.81
N LYS A 235 10.85 7.41 53.53
CA LYS A 235 10.76 8.76 52.95
C LYS A 235 11.83 8.97 51.88
N ALA A 236 13.08 8.67 52.20
CA ALA A 236 14.21 8.71 51.28
C ALA A 236 13.96 7.86 50.02
N PHE A 237 13.37 6.68 50.19
CA PHE A 237 13.01 5.79 49.09
C PHE A 237 11.90 6.36 48.20
N LEU A 238 10.82 6.90 48.80
CA LEU A 238 9.74 7.54 48.05
C LEU A 238 10.23 8.77 47.29
N GLU A 239 11.08 9.60 47.90
CA GLU A 239 11.68 10.76 47.25
C GLU A 239 12.53 10.35 46.04
N LYS A 240 13.38 9.33 46.20
CA LYS A 240 14.15 8.75 45.08
C LYS A 240 13.22 8.27 43.96
N ARG A 241 12.18 7.51 44.29
CA ARG A 241 11.20 7.01 43.32
C ARG A 241 10.48 8.15 42.61
N GLN A 242 10.06 9.17 43.33
CA GLN A 242 9.41 10.35 42.75
C GLN A 242 10.36 11.06 41.78
N PHE A 243 11.62 11.22 42.15
CA PHE A 243 12.64 11.82 41.29
C PHE A 243 12.86 10.98 40.02
N GLU A 244 13.07 9.68 40.17
CA GLU A 244 13.24 8.76 39.03
C GLU A 244 12.02 8.76 38.12
N THR A 245 10.81 8.73 38.69
CA THR A 245 9.56 8.78 37.92
C THR A 245 9.45 10.07 37.12
N LYS A 246 9.76 11.22 37.74
CA LYS A 246 9.78 12.52 37.06
C LYS A 246 10.81 12.55 35.94
N ARG A 247 12.02 12.03 36.18
CA ARG A 247 13.08 11.95 35.17
C ARG A 247 12.66 11.09 33.98
N VAL A 248 12.07 9.92 34.23
CA VAL A 248 11.57 9.02 33.18
C VAL A 248 10.45 9.67 32.38
N LEU A 249 9.49 10.34 33.05
CA LEU A 249 8.41 11.05 32.37
C LEU A 249 8.92 12.22 31.53
N ALA A 250 9.91 12.97 32.00
CA ALA A 250 10.52 14.05 31.24
C ALA A 250 11.21 13.53 29.97
N ALA A 251 12.00 12.46 30.10
CA ALA A 251 12.63 11.81 28.95
C ALA A 251 11.60 11.23 27.96
N GLU A 252 10.53 10.60 28.47
CA GLU A 252 9.41 10.10 27.66
C GLU A 252 8.71 11.24 26.91
N GLU A 253 8.51 12.39 27.56
CA GLU A 253 7.90 13.58 26.96
C GLU A 253 8.79 14.19 25.87
N GLU A 254 10.10 14.28 26.08
CA GLU A 254 11.05 14.76 25.07
C GLU A 254 11.09 13.84 23.85
N ALA A 255 11.20 12.53 24.06
CA ALA A 255 11.14 11.55 22.99
C ALA A 255 9.81 11.63 22.22
N TRP A 256 8.70 11.83 22.94
CA TRP A 256 7.39 11.99 22.33
C TRP A 256 7.26 13.28 21.52
N LYS A 257 7.81 14.40 21.98
CA LYS A 257 7.81 15.66 21.21
C LYS A 257 8.49 15.48 19.85
N VAL A 258 9.64 14.81 19.83
CA VAL A 258 10.37 14.50 18.59
C VAL A 258 9.56 13.58 17.69
N GLU A 259 9.00 12.49 18.23
CA GLU A 259 8.18 11.55 17.46
C GLU A 259 6.91 12.24 16.91
N ARG A 260 6.23 13.03 17.73
CA ARG A 260 5.03 13.77 17.36
C ARG A 260 5.32 14.76 16.25
N GLN A 261 6.40 15.53 16.36
CA GLN A 261 6.79 16.48 15.32
C GLN A 261 7.06 15.75 13.99
N LYS A 262 7.83 14.67 14.02
CA LYS A 262 8.09 13.84 12.85
C LYS A 262 6.79 13.27 12.25
N GLY A 263 5.86 12.82 13.09
CA GLY A 263 4.57 12.30 12.65
C GLY A 263 3.68 13.39 12.03
N LEU A 264 3.70 14.60 12.57
CA LEU A 264 2.98 15.75 12.00
C LEU A 264 3.56 16.16 10.64
N GLU A 265 4.87 16.17 10.50
CA GLU A 265 5.55 16.39 9.21
C GLU A 265 5.16 15.31 8.20
N GLU A 266 5.18 14.03 8.60
CA GLU A 266 4.73 12.91 7.75
C GLU A 266 3.27 13.11 7.30
N ILE A 267 2.35 13.43 8.22
CA ILE A 267 0.95 13.71 7.89
C ILE A 267 0.83 14.88 6.91
N GLN A 268 1.60 15.95 7.11
CA GLN A 268 1.61 17.10 6.22
C GLN A 268 2.06 16.71 4.81
N THR A 269 3.14 15.92 4.69
CA THR A 269 3.60 15.42 3.38
C THR A 269 2.56 14.52 2.72
N LEU A 270 1.90 13.63 3.45
CA LEU A 270 0.85 12.76 2.91
C LEU A 270 -0.37 13.58 2.46
N LYS A 271 -0.77 14.61 3.23
CA LYS A 271 -1.86 15.51 2.86
C LYS A 271 -1.51 16.35 1.62
N GLN A 272 -0.28 16.87 1.52
CA GLN A 272 0.22 17.57 0.34
C GLN A 272 0.24 16.67 -0.89
N ASN A 273 0.81 15.47 -0.79
CA ASN A 273 0.84 14.49 -1.88
C ASN A 273 -0.58 14.09 -2.32
N ALA A 274 -1.50 13.91 -1.37
CA ALA A 274 -2.90 13.61 -1.68
C ALA A 274 -3.63 14.78 -2.35
N GLN A 275 -3.28 16.02 -2.01
CA GLN A 275 -3.82 17.21 -2.64
C GLN A 275 -3.25 17.38 -4.05
N GLU A 276 -1.93 17.27 -4.22
CA GLU A 276 -1.28 17.34 -5.53
C GLU A 276 -1.80 16.25 -6.48
N ALA A 277 -1.94 15.01 -5.99
CA ALA A 277 -2.53 13.93 -6.79
C ALA A 277 -4.00 14.22 -7.18
N GLN A 278 -4.78 14.84 -6.28
CA GLN A 278 -6.15 15.23 -6.60
C GLN A 278 -6.19 16.38 -7.62
N GLU A 279 -5.33 17.37 -7.48
CA GLU A 279 -5.23 18.49 -8.41
C GLU A 279 -4.76 18.04 -9.79
N ALA A 280 -3.79 17.12 -9.84
CA ALA A 280 -3.35 16.46 -11.08
C ALA A 280 -4.51 15.68 -11.73
N ALA A 281 -5.30 14.93 -10.96
CA ALA A 281 -6.48 14.24 -11.46
C ALA A 281 -7.55 15.22 -12.00
N ARG A 282 -7.78 16.34 -11.31
CA ARG A 282 -8.70 17.40 -11.77
C ARG A 282 -8.20 18.11 -13.03
N ALA A 283 -6.90 18.39 -13.10
CA ALA A 283 -6.28 18.99 -14.28
C ALA A 283 -6.37 18.06 -15.50
N ALA A 284 -6.14 16.76 -15.30
CA ALA A 284 -6.30 15.75 -16.35
C ALA A 284 -7.76 15.65 -16.84
N HIS A 285 -8.75 15.75 -15.95
CA HIS A 285 -10.17 15.79 -16.30
C HIS A 285 -10.54 17.09 -17.04
N LYS A 286 -10.03 18.24 -16.60
CA LYS A 286 -10.30 19.52 -17.27
C LYS A 286 -9.68 19.61 -18.67
N ALA A 287 -8.48 19.03 -18.84
CA ALA A 287 -7.85 18.90 -20.15
C ALA A 287 -8.65 17.97 -21.09
N GLU A 288 -9.43 17.03 -20.55
CA GLU A 288 -10.34 16.17 -21.30
C GLU A 288 -11.51 16.95 -21.89
N GLU A 289 -12.23 17.65 -21.03
CA GLU A 289 -13.45 18.37 -21.39
C GLU A 289 -13.18 19.49 -22.41
N GLY A 290 -11.96 20.05 -22.39
CA GLY A 290 -11.51 21.02 -23.38
C GLY A 290 -11.07 20.42 -24.72
N ALA A 291 -10.63 19.15 -24.75
CA ALA A 291 -10.08 18.51 -25.95
C ALA A 291 -11.14 17.79 -26.81
N GLU A 292 -12.29 17.41 -26.23
CA GLU A 292 -13.42 16.82 -26.97
C GLU A 292 -14.34 17.86 -27.64
N LYS A 293 -14.06 19.16 -27.51
CA LYS A 293 -14.86 20.26 -28.09
C LYS A 293 -14.37 20.95 -29.38
N PRO A 294 -13.52 20.38 -30.26
CA PRO A 294 -13.36 20.92 -31.61
C PRO A 294 -14.03 20.03 -32.68
N ALA A 295 -14.94 20.65 -33.44
CA ALA A 295 -15.36 20.30 -34.80
C ALA A 295 -16.50 19.29 -35.02
N GLU A 296 -17.64 19.49 -34.37
CA GLU A 296 -18.94 19.11 -34.96
C GLU A 296 -19.83 20.37 -35.05
N ASN A 297 -19.36 21.35 -35.82
CA ASN A 297 -20.15 22.50 -36.24
C ASN A 297 -19.93 22.70 -37.74
N ASP A 298 -20.47 21.79 -38.53
CA ASP A 298 -20.80 22.02 -39.93
C ASP A 298 -22.23 21.54 -40.19
N GLY A 299 -23.18 22.43 -39.84
CA GLY A 299 -24.39 22.68 -40.62
C GLY A 299 -25.52 21.65 -40.61
N GLU A 300 -26.50 21.84 -39.71
CA GLU A 300 -27.91 21.69 -40.09
C GLU A 300 -28.76 22.77 -39.40
N PRO A 301 -29.53 23.60 -40.16
CA PRO A 301 -30.26 24.72 -39.59
C PRO A 301 -31.64 24.29 -39.04
N ALA A 302 -31.90 24.74 -37.82
CA ALA A 302 -33.19 25.17 -37.28
C ALA A 302 -34.39 24.20 -37.35
N LEU A 303 -34.85 23.77 -36.17
CA LEU A 303 -36.26 23.93 -35.82
C LEU A 303 -36.48 24.04 -34.30
N ASN A 304 -36.70 25.29 -33.88
CA ASN A 304 -37.70 25.72 -32.90
C ASN A 304 -38.40 24.61 -32.10
N THR A 305 -38.21 24.58 -30.77
CA THR A 305 -39.34 24.62 -29.81
C THR A 305 -38.92 25.33 -28.53
N SER A 306 -39.47 26.53 -28.39
CA SER A 306 -39.72 27.23 -27.14
C SER A 306 -40.43 26.32 -26.13
N GLY A 307 -39.93 26.30 -24.89
CA GLY A 307 -40.57 25.65 -23.77
C GLY A 307 -39.98 26.15 -22.46
N GLU A 308 -40.47 27.31 -22.04
CA GLU A 308 -40.31 27.88 -20.70
C GLU A 308 -40.46 26.81 -19.62
N ASN A 309 -39.55 26.79 -18.65
CA ASN A 309 -39.89 26.47 -17.26
C ASN A 309 -38.79 27.00 -16.34
N GLU A 310 -38.94 28.28 -16.05
CA GLU A 310 -38.50 28.95 -14.85
C GLU A 310 -39.14 28.25 -13.64
N SER A 311 -38.38 27.45 -12.89
CA SER A 311 -38.81 26.98 -11.57
C SER A 311 -37.73 27.28 -10.54
N LYS A 312 -37.87 28.50 -10.03
CA LYS A 312 -37.36 29.01 -8.77
C LYS A 312 -37.88 28.13 -7.64
N MET A 313 -37.02 27.29 -7.04
CA MET A 313 -37.26 26.69 -5.72
C MET A 313 -36.25 27.27 -4.74
N GLU A 314 -36.68 28.39 -4.20
CA GLU A 314 -36.24 29.03 -2.97
C GLU A 314 -36.73 28.15 -1.79
N GLY A 315 -35.83 27.60 -1.00
CA GLY A 315 -36.10 26.78 0.19
C GLY A 315 -34.96 26.95 1.18
N VAL A 316 -34.97 28.04 1.95
CA VAL A 316 -35.53 28.15 3.31
C VAL A 316 -34.58 27.60 4.36
N GLU A 317 -34.11 28.54 5.17
CA GLU A 317 -33.37 28.42 6.41
C GLU A 317 -34.03 27.47 7.41
N GLY A 318 -33.22 26.77 8.18
CA GLY A 318 -33.66 25.96 9.31
C GLY A 318 -32.61 25.97 10.41
N GLU A 319 -32.76 26.90 11.34
CA GLU A 319 -32.10 26.95 12.65
C GLU A 319 -32.29 25.62 13.41
N ARG A 320 -31.22 25.16 14.07
CA ARG A 320 -31.22 24.72 15.47
C ARG A 320 -29.80 24.51 15.99
#